data_AF-A0A8S3JMU3-F1
#
_entry.id   AF-A0A8S3JMU3-F1
#
_cell.length_a   1.000
_cell.length_b   1.000
_cell.length_c   1.000
_cell.angle_alpha   90.00
_cell.angle_beta   90.00
_cell.angle_gamma   90.00
#
_symmetry.space_group_name_H-M   'P 1'
#
loop_
_entity.id
_entity.type
_entity.pdbx_description
1 polymer ?
#
loop_
_entity_poly.entity_id
_entity_poly.type
_entity_poly.pdbx_seq_one_letter_code
_entity_poly.pdbx_strand_id
1 'polypeptide(L)'
;MKIFPSVLLLILSTLYETVDGLHFRGGIISWRPLNNTPSGSHASILIHQRYFWNRQWSSFSTPYCDESTVTSQAAIPVSSTMTCLRNCSSSTYTPLSTVMTSTDCDANALIQSWAGERYDTLSLPLTTSITIGFPSNAWFNSLYIGGGLSWSIVNRLNLAVRPDGYINTSPVTNTLPVVFV
;
A
#
# COMPACT_ATOMS: atom_id res chain seq x y z
N MET A 1 19.65 27.28 31.80
CA MET A 1 19.89 26.01 31.10
C MET A 1 19.99 26.33 29.61
N LYS A 2 21.20 26.34 29.03
CA LYS A 2 21.42 26.72 27.61
C LYS A 2 21.23 25.46 26.76
N ILE A 3 20.18 25.42 25.96
CA ILE A 3 19.97 24.36 24.98
C ILE A 3 20.98 24.60 23.86
N PHE A 4 21.90 23.66 23.64
CA PHE A 4 22.88 23.74 22.56
C PHE A 4 22.17 23.61 21.20
N PRO A 5 22.55 24.38 20.17
CA PRO A 5 21.95 24.28 18.83
C PRO A 5 22.05 22.87 18.21
N SER A 6 23.03 22.07 18.66
CA SER A 6 23.21 20.66 18.26
C SER A 6 22.08 19.74 18.75
N VAL A 7 21.45 20.06 19.89
CA VAL A 7 20.31 19.30 20.44
C VAL A 7 19.03 19.61 19.66
N LEU A 8 18.89 20.85 19.18
CA LEU A 8 17.77 21.27 18.32
C LEU A 8 17.83 20.58 16.93
N LEU A 9 19.05 20.41 16.38
CA LEU A 9 19.26 19.71 15.11
C LEU A 9 18.95 18.20 15.21
N LEU A 10 19.26 17.58 16.36
CA LEU A 10 18.92 16.18 16.62
C LEU A 10 17.40 15.96 16.74
N ILE A 11 16.69 16.90 17.37
CA ILE A 11 15.22 16.84 17.52
C ILE A 11 14.51 17.07 16.16
N LEU A 12 15.07 17.90 15.27
CA LEU A 12 14.56 18.05 13.90
C LEU A 12 14.75 16.80 13.04
N SER A 13 15.79 15.99 13.30
CA SER A 13 16.05 14.76 12.53
C SER A 13 15.10 13.61 12.88
N THR A 14 14.41 13.67 14.02
CA THR A 14 13.46 12.65 14.50
C THR A 14 12.01 12.88 14.08
N LEU A 15 11.73 13.93 13.28
CA LEU A 15 10.41 14.18 12.66
C LEU A 15 10.34 13.70 11.20
N TYR A 16 11.23 12.78 10.81
CA TYR A 16 11.17 12.08 9.53
C TYR A 16 10.02 11.06 9.55
N GLU A 17 8.77 11.53 9.48
CA GLU A 17 7.74 10.70 8.87
C GLU A 17 8.03 10.59 7.38
N THR A 18 8.00 9.37 6.88
CA THR A 18 8.75 8.95 5.70
C THR A 18 8.32 9.68 4.41
N VAL A 19 9.33 10.10 3.64
CA VAL A 19 9.23 10.84 2.36
C VAL A 19 8.54 10.00 1.26
N ASP A 20 8.23 8.73 1.55
CA ASP A 20 7.57 7.76 0.68
C ASP A 20 6.35 8.36 -0.03
N GLY A 21 5.52 9.13 0.67
CA GLY A 21 4.28 9.66 0.11
C GLY A 21 4.43 10.60 -1.09
N LEU A 22 5.54 11.35 -1.18
CA LEU A 22 5.86 12.19 -2.33
C LEU A 22 6.27 11.37 -3.56
N HIS A 23 6.72 10.14 -3.33
CA HIS A 23 7.19 9.23 -4.36
C HIS A 23 6.15 8.18 -4.73
N PHE A 24 5.05 8.08 -4.00
CA PHE A 24 3.93 7.20 -4.33
C PHE A 24 3.19 7.69 -5.58
N ARG A 25 3.12 6.84 -6.61
CA ARG A 25 2.44 7.12 -7.88
C ARG A 25 1.00 6.58 -7.94
N GLY A 26 0.55 5.91 -6.89
CA GLY A 26 -0.77 5.30 -6.84
C GLY A 26 -0.69 3.80 -6.64
N GLY A 27 -1.86 3.17 -6.67
CA GLY A 27 -1.95 1.74 -6.51
C GLY A 27 -3.34 1.26 -6.15
N ILE A 28 -3.44 -0.03 -5.87
CA ILE A 28 -4.68 -0.75 -5.68
C ILE A 28 -4.55 -1.66 -4.48
N ILE A 29 -5.61 -1.70 -3.69
CA ILE A 29 -5.83 -2.71 -2.65
C ILE A 29 -7.11 -3.44 -3.03
N SER A 30 -7.01 -4.76 -3.13
CA SER A 30 -8.16 -5.64 -3.37
C SER A 30 -8.08 -6.84 -2.45
N TRP A 31 -9.22 -7.48 -2.24
CA TRP A 31 -9.29 -8.66 -1.40
C TRP A 31 -10.39 -9.61 -1.88
N ARG A 32 -10.21 -10.90 -1.64
CA ARG A 32 -11.21 -11.92 -1.90
C ARG A 32 -11.13 -13.04 -0.87
N PRO A 33 -12.23 -13.68 -0.51
CA PRO A 33 -12.17 -14.90 0.27
C PRO A 33 -11.53 -16.02 -0.56
N LEU A 34 -10.71 -16.85 0.09
CA LEU A 34 -10.09 -18.03 -0.54
C LEU A 34 -11.12 -19.14 -0.78
N ASN A 35 -12.12 -19.24 0.10
CA ASN A 35 -13.34 -20.01 -0.10
C ASN A 35 -14.53 -19.04 -0.13
N ASN A 36 -15.27 -19.01 -1.23
CA ASN A 36 -16.38 -18.08 -1.43
C ASN A 36 -17.63 -18.43 -0.60
N THR A 37 -17.67 -19.60 0.04
CA THR A 37 -18.75 -20.02 0.93
C THR A 37 -18.29 -20.02 2.39
N PRO A 38 -19.13 -19.61 3.36
CA PRO A 38 -18.75 -19.60 4.76
C PRO A 38 -18.59 -21.02 5.31
N SER A 39 -17.45 -21.29 5.95
CA SER A 39 -17.20 -22.53 6.69
C SER A 39 -16.69 -22.21 8.09
N GLY A 40 -17.59 -22.17 9.08
CA GLY A 40 -17.28 -21.80 10.46
C GLY A 40 -17.47 -20.31 10.75
N SER A 41 -16.74 -19.78 11.75
CA SER A 41 -16.89 -18.39 12.22
C SER A 41 -15.89 -17.40 11.59
N HIS A 42 -14.90 -17.90 10.84
CA HIS A 42 -13.85 -17.12 10.21
C HIS A 42 -13.77 -17.42 8.71
N ALA A 43 -13.30 -16.45 7.93
CA ALA A 43 -12.93 -16.64 6.54
C ALA A 43 -11.45 -16.32 6.34
N SER A 44 -10.77 -17.20 5.61
CA SER A 44 -9.45 -16.92 5.06
C SER A 44 -9.61 -16.06 3.82
N ILE A 45 -8.99 -14.88 3.81
CA ILE A 45 -9.01 -13.93 2.71
C ILE A 45 -7.62 -13.75 2.13
N LEU A 46 -7.55 -13.58 0.82
CA LEU A 46 -6.36 -13.13 0.10
C LEU A 46 -6.48 -11.63 -0.10
N ILE A 47 -5.51 -10.88 0.41
CA ILE A 47 -5.33 -9.47 0.13
C ILE A 47 -4.27 -9.33 -0.94
N HIS A 48 -4.56 -8.52 -1.94
CA HIS A 48 -3.65 -8.19 -3.03
C HIS A 48 -3.40 -6.67 -3.01
N GLN A 49 -2.13 -6.31 -2.91
CA GLN A 49 -1.63 -4.95 -2.97
C GLN A 49 -0.79 -4.81 -4.25
N ARG A 50 -1.06 -3.77 -5.05
CA ARG A 50 -0.21 -3.38 -6.19
C ARG A 50 0.06 -1.89 -6.15
N TYR A 51 1.31 -1.49 -5.95
CA TYR A 51 1.70 -0.08 -5.84
C TYR A 51 2.70 0.33 -6.91
N PHE A 52 2.70 1.63 -7.19
CA PHE A 52 3.60 2.27 -8.13
C PHE A 52 4.38 3.36 -7.39
N TRP A 53 5.70 3.36 -7.55
CA TRP A 53 6.61 4.31 -6.92
C TRP A 53 7.40 5.07 -7.95
N ASN A 54 7.84 6.29 -7.64
CA ASN A 54 8.76 7.05 -8.48
C ASN A 54 10.11 6.33 -8.49
N ARG A 55 10.47 5.74 -9.62
CA ARG A 55 11.75 5.02 -9.78
C ARG A 55 12.96 5.94 -9.66
N GLN A 56 12.81 7.24 -9.92
CA GLN A 56 13.86 8.25 -9.79
C GLN A 56 13.97 8.83 -8.38
N TRP A 57 13.20 8.31 -7.42
CA TRP A 57 13.41 8.69 -6.03
C TRP A 57 14.86 8.41 -5.64
N SER A 58 15.55 9.41 -5.09
CA SER A 58 16.97 9.32 -4.76
C SER A 58 17.32 8.15 -3.84
N SER A 59 16.39 7.67 -3.01
CA SER A 59 16.57 6.48 -2.18
C SER A 59 16.64 5.17 -2.99
N PHE A 60 16.26 5.20 -4.27
CA PHE A 60 16.33 4.08 -5.22
C PHE A 60 17.56 4.19 -6.14
N SER A 61 18.58 4.97 -5.79
CA SER A 61 19.81 5.02 -6.59
C SER A 61 20.50 3.65 -6.67
N THR A 62 20.36 2.82 -5.63
CA THR A 62 20.81 1.43 -5.56
C THR A 62 20.01 0.67 -4.49
N PRO A 63 19.17 -0.33 -4.84
CA PRO A 63 18.90 -0.87 -6.17
C PRO A 63 18.03 0.08 -7.01
N TYR A 64 18.36 0.15 -8.30
CA TYR A 64 17.58 0.88 -9.30
C TYR A 64 16.57 -0.06 -9.97
N CYS A 65 15.47 0.50 -10.46
CA CYS A 65 14.49 -0.27 -11.22
C CYS A 65 15.01 -0.56 -12.64
N ASP A 66 15.34 -1.80 -12.92
CA ASP A 66 15.80 -2.28 -14.23
C ASP A 66 15.29 -3.71 -14.49
N GLU A 67 15.59 -4.26 -15.66
CA GLU A 67 15.17 -5.62 -16.03
C GLU A 67 15.71 -6.68 -15.05
N SER A 68 16.86 -6.45 -14.42
CA SER A 68 17.44 -7.40 -13.47
C SER A 68 16.63 -7.46 -12.18
N THR A 69 16.17 -6.31 -11.67
CA THR A 69 15.35 -6.25 -10.46
C THR A 69 13.94 -6.80 -10.70
N VAL A 70 13.38 -6.64 -11.91
CA VAL A 70 12.12 -7.28 -12.30
C VAL A 70 12.28 -8.80 -12.44
N THR A 71 13.29 -9.26 -13.18
CA THR A 71 13.50 -10.69 -13.46
C THR A 71 13.82 -11.48 -12.18
N SER A 72 14.59 -10.90 -11.27
CA SER A 72 14.90 -11.49 -9.97
C SER A 72 13.78 -11.34 -8.92
N GLN A 73 12.68 -10.66 -9.27
CA GLN A 73 11.58 -10.33 -8.35
C GLN A 73 12.09 -9.64 -7.08
N ALA A 74 13.12 -8.79 -7.22
CA ALA A 74 13.73 -8.08 -6.11
C ALA A 74 12.68 -7.25 -5.36
N ALA A 75 12.84 -7.13 -4.05
CA ALA A 75 11.97 -6.29 -3.25
C ALA A 75 12.15 -4.82 -3.63
N ILE A 76 11.04 -4.10 -3.82
CA ILE A 76 11.07 -2.64 -3.91
C ILE A 76 11.51 -2.12 -2.53
N PRO A 77 12.55 -1.27 -2.43
CA PRO A 77 13.13 -0.85 -1.16
C PRO A 77 12.27 0.24 -0.47
N VAL A 78 11.00 -0.06 -0.26
CA VAL A 78 10.03 0.73 0.52
C VAL A 78 9.54 -0.12 1.67
N SER A 79 9.76 0.35 2.90
CA SER A 79 9.31 -0.33 4.11
C SER A 79 8.21 0.48 4.78
N SER A 80 6.96 0.10 4.55
CA SER A 80 5.81 0.67 5.23
C SER A 80 4.75 -0.40 5.51
N THR A 81 3.59 0.01 6.00
CA THR A 81 2.50 -0.90 6.36
C THR A 81 1.14 -0.42 5.86
N MET A 82 0.36 -1.35 5.30
CA MET A 82 -1.07 -1.21 5.11
C MET A 82 -1.77 -1.53 6.42
N THR A 83 -2.59 -0.59 6.88
CA THR A 83 -3.21 -0.62 8.20
C THR A 83 -4.73 -0.67 8.09
N CYS A 84 -5.39 -0.86 9.23
CA CYS A 84 -6.83 -0.66 9.34
C CYS A 84 -7.11 0.77 9.79
N LEU A 85 -7.97 1.49 9.06
CA LEU A 85 -8.21 2.93 9.21
C LEU A 85 -9.54 3.26 9.91
N ARG A 86 -10.53 2.36 9.84
CA ARG A 86 -11.87 2.54 10.45
C ARG A 86 -12.47 1.21 10.89
N ASN A 87 -13.22 1.26 11.98
CA ASN A 87 -13.95 0.12 12.58
C ASN A 87 -13.05 -1.05 13.00
N CYS A 88 -11.81 -0.75 13.35
CA CYS A 88 -10.80 -1.73 13.74
C CYS A 88 -10.86 -1.97 15.24
N SER A 89 -10.94 -3.22 15.69
CA SER A 89 -10.39 -3.59 17.01
C SER A 89 -8.95 -4.07 16.81
N SER A 90 -8.08 -3.85 17.79
CA SER A 90 -6.68 -4.31 17.75
C SER A 90 -6.54 -5.82 17.56
N SER A 91 -7.58 -6.60 17.87
CA SER A 91 -7.65 -8.04 17.67
C SER A 91 -8.19 -8.48 16.31
N THR A 92 -8.78 -7.58 15.52
CA THR A 92 -9.45 -7.95 14.26
C THR A 92 -8.49 -7.97 13.08
N TYR A 93 -7.49 -7.09 13.03
CA TYR A 93 -6.65 -6.93 11.83
C TYR A 93 -5.17 -6.74 12.19
N THR A 94 -4.32 -7.53 11.54
CA THR A 94 -2.86 -7.39 11.62
C THR A 94 -2.38 -6.50 10.47
N PRO A 95 -1.63 -5.41 10.72
CA PRO A 95 -0.99 -4.63 9.68
C PRO A 95 -0.16 -5.48 8.73
N LEU A 96 -0.25 -5.19 7.43
CA LEU A 96 0.46 -5.93 6.39
C LEU A 96 1.60 -5.07 5.85
N SER A 97 2.72 -5.71 5.53
CA SER A 97 3.85 -5.03 4.91
C SER A 97 3.48 -4.50 3.53
N THR A 98 4.06 -3.36 3.14
CA THR A 98 4.02 -2.85 1.75
C THR A 98 5.30 -3.16 0.97
N VAL A 99 6.20 -3.99 1.52
CA VAL A 99 7.39 -4.46 0.80
C VAL A 99 6.93 -5.44 -0.28
N MET A 100 6.98 -4.98 -1.52
CA MET A 100 6.47 -5.66 -2.70
C MET A 100 7.59 -6.27 -3.51
N THR A 101 7.28 -7.35 -4.23
CA THR A 101 8.17 -7.89 -5.25
C THR A 101 8.01 -7.10 -6.53
N SER A 102 9.11 -6.76 -7.17
CA SER A 102 9.13 -6.02 -8.44
C SER A 102 8.40 -6.78 -9.53
N THR A 103 7.58 -6.06 -10.30
CA THR A 103 6.84 -6.61 -11.44
C THR A 103 7.08 -5.86 -12.73
N ASP A 104 7.39 -4.57 -12.67
CA ASP A 104 7.62 -3.75 -13.86
C ASP A 104 8.40 -2.46 -13.55
N CYS A 105 9.09 -1.95 -14.57
CA CYS A 105 9.86 -0.72 -14.54
C CYS A 105 9.55 0.13 -15.78
N ASP A 106 8.89 1.28 -15.59
CA ASP A 106 8.61 2.22 -16.67
C ASP A 106 9.66 3.34 -16.71
N ALA A 107 10.41 3.40 -17.81
CA ALA A 107 11.42 4.43 -18.06
C ALA A 107 10.89 5.73 -18.65
N ASN A 108 9.60 5.80 -19.00
CA ASN A 108 8.97 6.95 -19.60
C ASN A 108 9.16 8.18 -18.70
N ALA A 109 9.61 9.29 -19.32
CA ALA A 109 9.96 10.52 -18.63
C ALA A 109 8.78 11.17 -17.88
N LEU A 110 7.53 10.82 -18.21
CA LEU A 110 6.33 11.40 -17.61
C LEU A 110 5.99 10.79 -16.25
N ILE A 111 6.16 9.48 -16.08
CA ILE A 111 5.70 8.76 -14.88
C ILE A 111 6.86 8.20 -14.07
N GLN A 112 7.83 7.60 -14.78
CA GLN A 112 9.02 7.02 -14.18
C GLN A 112 8.66 6.07 -13.04
N SER A 113 7.87 5.01 -13.29
CA SER A 113 7.35 4.14 -12.23
C SER A 113 8.15 2.87 -12.00
N TRP A 114 8.25 2.46 -10.74
CA TRP A 114 8.59 1.10 -10.30
C TRP A 114 7.32 0.47 -9.73
N ALA A 115 6.82 -0.59 -10.38
CA ALA A 115 5.63 -1.30 -9.96
C ALA A 115 5.97 -2.61 -9.23
N GLY A 116 5.22 -2.90 -8.17
CA GLY A 116 5.34 -4.14 -7.44
C GLY A 116 3.99 -4.68 -6.99
N GLU A 117 3.99 -5.97 -6.68
CA GLU A 117 2.82 -6.66 -6.13
C GLU A 117 3.17 -7.39 -4.83
N ARG A 118 2.14 -7.60 -4.02
CA ARG A 118 2.20 -8.41 -2.81
C ARG A 118 0.86 -9.08 -2.56
N TYR A 119 0.93 -10.33 -2.13
CA TYR A 119 -0.22 -11.12 -1.71
C TYR A 119 -0.02 -11.57 -0.27
N ASP A 120 -1.02 -11.33 0.57
CA ASP A 120 -1.03 -11.77 1.97
C ASP A 120 -2.34 -12.48 2.28
N THR A 121 -2.30 -13.48 3.16
CA THR A 121 -3.51 -14.14 3.64
C THR A 121 -3.80 -13.70 5.07
N LEU A 122 -5.05 -13.34 5.34
CA LEU A 122 -5.55 -13.08 6.69
C LEU A 122 -6.72 -14.01 7.01
N SER A 123 -6.83 -14.44 8.27
CA SER A 123 -8.03 -15.10 8.79
C SER A 123 -8.79 -14.10 9.64
N LEU A 124 -10.01 -13.78 9.23
CA LEU A 124 -10.83 -12.75 9.86
C LEU A 124 -12.20 -13.32 10.24
N PRO A 125 -12.82 -12.88 11.35
CA PRO A 125 -14.20 -13.24 11.67
C PRO A 125 -15.16 -12.91 10.52
N LEU A 126 -16.15 -13.75 10.24
CA LEU A 126 -17.16 -13.51 9.20
C LEU A 126 -17.99 -12.23 9.44
N THR A 127 -18.03 -11.73 10.67
CA THR A 127 -18.68 -10.47 11.04
C THR A 127 -17.84 -9.23 10.72
N THR A 128 -16.62 -9.40 10.17
CA THR A 128 -15.69 -8.29 9.93
C THR A 128 -16.23 -7.32 8.90
N SER A 129 -16.25 -6.03 9.26
CA SER A 129 -16.65 -4.93 8.39
C SER A 129 -15.78 -3.69 8.66
N ILE A 130 -14.59 -3.65 8.06
CA ILE A 130 -13.51 -2.68 8.33
C ILE A 130 -13.09 -1.91 7.08
N THR A 131 -12.40 -0.78 7.28
CA THR A 131 -11.73 -0.08 6.17
C THR A 131 -10.23 -0.28 6.32
N ILE A 132 -9.62 -0.94 5.35
CA ILE A 132 -8.17 -1.11 5.27
C ILE A 132 -7.61 -0.09 4.27
N GLY A 133 -6.35 0.28 4.45
CA GLY A 133 -5.72 1.21 3.53
C GLY A 133 -4.26 1.44 3.80
N PHE A 134 -3.62 2.10 2.85
CA PHE A 134 -2.26 2.58 2.95
C PHE A 134 -2.29 4.10 3.03
N PRO A 135 -2.16 4.69 4.25
CA PRO A 135 -2.05 6.13 4.43
C PRO A 135 -0.59 6.59 4.37
N SER A 136 -0.36 7.81 3.92
CA SER A 136 0.93 8.49 4.06
C SER A 136 0.74 10.01 4.10
N ASN A 137 1.82 10.74 4.34
CA ASN A 137 1.84 12.19 4.29
C ASN A 137 2.32 12.70 2.92
N ALA A 138 2.12 14.00 2.67
CA ALA A 138 2.64 14.73 1.53
C ALA A 138 2.50 14.03 0.16
N TRP A 139 1.26 13.91 -0.36
CA TRP A 139 1.09 13.59 -1.79
C TRP A 139 1.65 14.71 -2.67
N PHE A 140 1.81 14.51 -3.99
CA PHE A 140 2.60 15.42 -4.84
C PHE A 140 2.35 16.90 -4.54
N ASN A 141 3.41 17.65 -4.21
CA ASN A 141 3.31 19.08 -3.90
C ASN A 141 2.75 19.91 -5.07
N SER A 142 2.85 19.40 -6.30
CA SER A 142 2.37 20.03 -7.52
C SER A 142 0.88 19.80 -7.80
N LEU A 143 0.14 19.06 -6.96
CA LEU A 143 -1.30 18.91 -7.15
C LEU A 143 -2.00 20.26 -7.01
N TYR A 144 -2.92 20.54 -7.93
CA TYR A 144 -3.74 21.74 -7.90
C TYR A 144 -4.57 21.87 -6.60
N ILE A 145 -5.04 20.74 -6.07
CA ILE A 145 -5.75 20.64 -4.79
C ILE A 145 -5.08 19.56 -3.95
N GLY A 146 -4.82 19.86 -2.68
CA GLY A 146 -4.32 18.89 -1.71
C GLY A 146 -2.86 18.48 -1.90
N GLY A 147 -2.08 19.25 -2.66
CA GLY A 147 -0.65 19.02 -2.78
C GLY A 147 0.07 19.16 -1.43
N GLY A 148 0.98 18.25 -1.14
CA GLY A 148 1.70 18.18 0.13
C GLY A 148 0.84 17.77 1.33
N LEU A 149 -0.44 17.43 1.13
CA LEU A 149 -1.31 16.95 2.21
C LEU A 149 -1.26 15.43 2.36
N SER A 150 -1.75 14.95 3.51
CA SER A 150 -1.94 13.53 3.77
C SER A 150 -2.94 12.91 2.80
N TRP A 151 -2.69 11.65 2.46
CA TRP A 151 -3.51 10.88 1.53
C TRP A 151 -3.65 9.44 2.03
N SER A 152 -4.61 8.72 1.47
CA SER A 152 -4.73 7.29 1.70
C SER A 152 -5.42 6.63 0.52
N ILE A 153 -4.92 5.47 0.09
CA ILE A 153 -5.69 4.54 -0.73
C ILE A 153 -6.40 3.55 0.19
N VAL A 154 -7.69 3.31 -0.05
CA VAL A 154 -8.54 2.58 0.88
C VAL A 154 -9.42 1.56 0.16
N ASN A 155 -9.72 0.48 0.85
CA ASN A 155 -10.71 -0.50 0.41
C ASN A 155 -11.61 -0.89 1.60
N ARG A 156 -12.91 -1.07 1.34
CA ARG A 156 -13.86 -1.57 2.33
C ARG A 156 -13.83 -3.10 2.33
N LEU A 157 -13.44 -3.67 3.45
CA LEU A 157 -13.44 -5.11 3.68
C LEU A 157 -14.68 -5.48 4.48
N ASN A 158 -15.60 -6.21 3.86
CA ASN A 158 -16.84 -6.64 4.48
C ASN A 158 -17.06 -8.13 4.20
N LEU A 159 -17.03 -8.97 5.22
CA LEU A 159 -17.18 -10.42 5.07
C LEU A 159 -18.60 -10.92 5.31
N ALA A 160 -19.57 -10.00 5.40
CA ALA A 160 -20.97 -10.37 5.48
C ALA A 160 -21.36 -11.31 4.33
N VAL A 161 -22.05 -12.39 4.68
CA VAL A 161 -22.60 -13.35 3.73
C VAL A 161 -23.77 -12.70 3.00
N ARG A 162 -23.75 -12.79 1.68
CA ARG A 162 -24.77 -12.25 0.79
C ARG A 162 -26.01 -13.16 0.78
N PRO A 163 -27.18 -12.69 0.31
CA PRO A 163 -28.39 -13.52 0.20
C PRO A 163 -28.23 -14.76 -0.69
N ASP A 164 -27.27 -14.78 -1.61
CA ASP A 164 -26.96 -15.92 -2.48
C ASP A 164 -26.05 -16.97 -1.82
N GLY A 165 -25.72 -16.81 -0.53
CA GLY A 165 -24.92 -17.76 0.25
C GLY A 165 -23.41 -17.59 0.13
N TYR A 166 -22.93 -16.63 -0.67
CA TYR A 166 -21.51 -16.36 -0.83
C TYR A 166 -21.02 -15.21 0.06
N ILE A 167 -19.77 -15.25 0.46
CA ILE A 167 -19.09 -14.15 1.15
C ILE A 167 -18.87 -13.01 0.15
N ASN A 168 -19.08 -11.77 0.58
CA ASN A 168 -18.72 -10.59 -0.20
C ASN A 168 -17.24 -10.63 -0.66
N THR A 169 -16.95 -9.99 -1.78
CA THR A 169 -15.59 -9.86 -2.32
C THR A 169 -15.32 -8.39 -2.65
N SER A 170 -14.06 -7.99 -2.74
CA SER A 170 -13.73 -6.68 -3.32
C SER A 170 -14.35 -6.56 -4.72
N PRO A 171 -14.81 -5.36 -5.13
CA PRO A 171 -15.16 -5.11 -6.51
C PRO A 171 -14.00 -5.52 -7.43
N VAL A 172 -14.31 -6.20 -8.52
CA VAL A 172 -13.34 -6.49 -9.58
C VAL A 172 -13.07 -5.16 -10.27
N THR A 173 -11.90 -4.58 -10.00
CA THR A 173 -11.46 -3.37 -10.67
C THR A 173 -10.39 -3.78 -11.66
N ASN A 174 -10.75 -3.83 -12.95
CA ASN A 174 -9.76 -3.94 -14.02
C ASN A 174 -9.14 -2.56 -14.22
N THR A 175 -8.19 -2.21 -13.37
CA THR A 175 -7.25 -1.16 -13.75
C THR A 175 -6.38 -1.75 -14.84
N LEU A 176 -6.43 -1.17 -16.03
CA LEU A 176 -5.38 -1.42 -17.00
C LEU A 176 -4.04 -1.18 -16.30
N PRO A 177 -3.01 -2.03 -16.53
CA PRO A 177 -1.68 -1.63 -16.13
C PRO A 177 -1.43 -0.23 -16.67
N VAL A 178 -0.66 0.55 -15.93
CA VAL A 178 -0.09 1.81 -16.41
C VAL A 178 0.77 1.45 -17.63
N VAL A 179 0.14 1.34 -18.79
CA VAL A 179 0.75 1.06 -20.09
C VAL A 179 0.64 2.36 -20.85
N PHE A 180 1.75 3.05 -21.00
CA PHE A 180 1.84 4.25 -21.81
C PHE A 180 2.77 3.96 -22.98
N VAL A 181 2.17 3.95 -24.17
CA VAL A 181 2.84 3.85 -25.47
C VAL A 181 3.66 5.11 -25.75
#